data_AF-A0A354T614-F1
#
_entry.id   AF-A0A354T614-F1
#
_cell.length_a   1.000
_cell.length_b   1.000
_cell.length_c   1.000
_cell.angle_alpha   90.00
_cell.angle_beta   90.00
_cell.angle_gamma   90.00
#
_symmetry.space_group_name_H-M   'P 1'
#
loop_
_entity.id
_entity.type
_entity.pdbx_description
1 polymer ?
#
loop_
_entity_poly.entity_id
_entity_poly.type
_entity_poly.pdbx_seq_one_letter_code
_entity_poly.pdbx_strand_id
1 'polypeptide(L)'
;MPLRDTLLNLAITCVLVLIIVLVAILLKENRPEALPALPVGVAQVPPGQNADGSPAPLPEFKVFPKARFIESRTNEADTLRIKVSDTEEEQVFVLYFVDALDASWTHPQRVQEQARYFGVSGDKVVAEGQKATQYVTQLLKERPFSVMTRWEQVPERSRFYALILVEHTPGSWVYLADLLVQQGFARVAGVTTSLPSDARSLNDYALELQALRRQAEQQKTGIWAASKL
;
A
#
# COMPACT_ATOMS: atom_id res chain seq x y z
N MET A 1 -52.31 -30.91 -29.86
CA MET A 1 -51.14 -31.80 -29.63
C MET A 1 -51.62 -32.98 -28.82
N PRO A 2 -51.35 -34.23 -29.24
CA PRO A 2 -51.88 -35.39 -28.55
C PRO A 2 -51.24 -35.51 -27.17
N LEU A 3 -52.04 -35.80 -26.16
CA LEU A 3 -51.68 -35.84 -24.73
C LEU A 3 -50.43 -36.70 -24.44
N ARG A 4 -50.18 -37.70 -25.30
CA ARG A 4 -48.97 -38.54 -25.27
C ARG A 4 -47.68 -37.77 -25.54
N ASP A 5 -47.68 -36.81 -26.45
CA ASP A 5 -46.46 -36.08 -26.85
C ASP A 5 -46.05 -35.07 -25.78
N THR A 6 -47.03 -34.44 -25.13
CA THR A 6 -46.80 -33.56 -23.98
C THR A 6 -46.27 -34.32 -22.77
N LEU A 7 -46.81 -35.51 -22.49
CA LEU A 7 -46.32 -36.38 -21.42
C LEU A 7 -44.90 -36.89 -21.71
N LEU A 8 -44.60 -37.23 -22.97
CA LEU A 8 -43.27 -37.69 -23.38
C LEU A 8 -42.22 -36.57 -23.26
N ASN A 9 -42.54 -35.36 -23.73
CA ASN A 9 -41.63 -34.21 -23.61
C ASN A 9 -41.39 -33.80 -22.16
N LEU A 10 -42.42 -33.87 -21.30
CA LEU A 10 -42.27 -33.60 -19.88
C LEU A 10 -41.37 -34.64 -19.21
N ALA A 11 -41.56 -35.93 -19.53
CA ALA A 11 -40.72 -37.01 -19.02
C ALA A 11 -39.25 -36.86 -19.44
N ILE A 12 -38.99 -36.53 -20.71
CA ILE A 12 -37.63 -36.28 -21.23
C ILE A 12 -36.99 -35.10 -20.48
N THR A 13 -37.73 -34.01 -20.29
CA THR A 13 -37.22 -32.81 -19.61
C THR A 13 -36.88 -33.10 -18.14
N CYS A 14 -37.75 -33.84 -17.43
CA CYS A 14 -37.49 -34.25 -16.06
C CYS A 14 -36.24 -35.15 -15.95
N VAL A 15 -36.05 -36.09 -16.87
CA VAL A 15 -34.85 -36.95 -16.90
C VAL A 15 -33.59 -36.12 -17.15
N LEU A 16 -33.64 -35.15 -18.06
CA LEU A 16 -32.50 -34.29 -18.39
C LEU A 16 -32.08 -33.42 -17.20
N VAL A 17 -33.04 -32.83 -16.50
CA VAL A 17 -32.79 -32.05 -15.27
C VAL A 17 -32.19 -32.96 -14.19
N LEU A 18 -32.71 -34.18 -14.04
CA LEU A 18 -32.25 -35.12 -13.03
C LEU A 18 -30.80 -35.58 -13.30
N ILE A 19 -30.43 -35.80 -14.57
CA ILE A 19 -29.05 -36.09 -14.98
C ILE A 19 -28.13 -34.90 -14.67
N ILE A 20 -28.52 -33.67 -15.01
CA ILE A 20 -27.71 -32.47 -14.75
C ILE A 20 -27.46 -32.30 -13.23
N VAL A 21 -28.48 -32.53 -12.41
CA VAL A 21 -28.37 -32.47 -10.95
C VAL A 21 -27.45 -33.56 -10.41
N LEU A 22 -27.56 -34.80 -10.91
CA LEU A 22 -26.68 -35.90 -10.53
C LEU A 22 -25.22 -35.65 -10.92
N VAL A 23 -24.98 -35.11 -12.13
CA VAL A 23 -23.64 -34.71 -12.58
C VAL A 23 -23.09 -33.60 -11.69
N ALA A 24 -23.90 -32.60 -11.32
CA ALA A 24 -23.47 -31.53 -10.42
C ALA A 24 -23.12 -32.04 -9.00
N ILE A 25 -23.86 -33.05 -8.50
CA ILE A 25 -23.57 -33.69 -7.21
C ILE A 25 -22.28 -34.51 -7.30
N LEU A 26 -22.10 -35.31 -8.35
CA LEU A 26 -20.89 -36.11 -8.59
C LEU A 26 -19.64 -35.22 -8.80
N LEU A 27 -19.79 -34.06 -9.44
CA LEU A 27 -18.70 -33.08 -9.58
C LEU A 27 -18.39 -32.35 -8.27
N LYS A 28 -19.36 -32.21 -7.37
CA LYS A 28 -19.15 -31.58 -6.05
C LYS A 28 -18.33 -32.47 -5.11
N GLU A 29 -18.35 -33.78 -5.31
CA GLU A 29 -17.59 -34.76 -4.51
C GLU A 29 -16.13 -34.96 -4.95
N ASN A 30 -15.74 -34.51 -6.15
CA ASN A 30 -14.35 -34.56 -6.62
C ASN A 30 -13.57 -33.26 -6.35
N ARG A 31 -13.66 -32.73 -5.12
CA ARG A 31 -12.61 -31.83 -4.64
C ARG A 31 -11.47 -32.71 -4.14
N PRO A 32 -10.24 -32.59 -4.66
CA PRO A 32 -9.11 -33.28 -4.05
C PRO A 32 -9.06 -32.88 -2.58
N GLU A 33 -9.07 -33.87 -1.68
CA GLU A 33 -8.72 -33.65 -0.29
C GLU A 33 -7.41 -32.86 -0.26
N ALA A 34 -7.40 -31.75 0.47
CA ALA A 34 -6.17 -31.03 0.73
C ALA A 34 -5.21 -32.05 1.36
N LEU A 35 -4.10 -32.32 0.68
CA LEU A 35 -3.05 -33.18 1.19
C LEU A 35 -2.75 -32.74 2.64
N PRO A 36 -2.75 -33.66 3.62
CA PRO A 36 -2.37 -33.30 4.97
C PRO A 36 -0.98 -32.69 4.90
N ALA A 37 -0.85 -31.45 5.38
CA ALA A 37 0.43 -30.79 5.45
C ALA A 37 1.39 -31.72 6.18
N LEU A 38 2.48 -32.11 5.51
CA LEU A 38 3.62 -32.71 6.17
C LEU A 38 3.93 -31.81 7.37
N PRO A 39 4.08 -32.35 8.61
CA PRO A 39 4.51 -31.53 9.73
C PRO A 39 5.94 -31.10 9.45
N VAL A 40 6.09 -29.96 8.77
CA VAL A 40 7.30 -29.16 8.87
C VAL A 40 7.34 -28.81 10.34
N GLY A 41 8.28 -29.41 11.08
CA GLY A 41 8.56 -29.00 12.43
C GLY A 41 8.76 -27.49 12.40
N VAL A 42 7.77 -26.75 12.89
CA VAL A 42 7.86 -25.31 13.01
C VAL A 42 8.98 -25.11 14.01
N ALA A 43 10.18 -24.80 13.51
CA ALA A 43 11.23 -24.27 14.35
C ALA A 43 10.57 -23.15 15.14
N GLN A 44 10.48 -23.34 16.46
CA GLN A 44 9.78 -22.39 17.32
C GLN A 44 10.40 -21.03 17.06
N VAL A 45 9.62 -20.12 16.46
CA VAL A 45 10.07 -18.75 16.21
C VAL A 45 10.40 -18.18 17.59
N PRO A 46 11.65 -17.75 17.83
CA PRO A 46 12.03 -17.15 19.10
C PRO A 46 11.07 -16.00 19.43
N PRO A 47 10.72 -15.80 20.72
CA PRO A 47 9.86 -14.68 21.11
C PRO A 47 10.46 -13.38 20.57
N GLY A 48 9.66 -12.61 19.81
CA GLY A 48 10.10 -11.35 19.21
C GLY A 48 10.63 -11.44 17.78
N GLN A 49 10.38 -12.52 17.04
CA GLN A 49 10.62 -12.59 15.60
C GLN A 49 9.32 -12.85 14.83
N ASN A 50 9.21 -12.27 13.64
CA ASN A 50 8.15 -12.54 12.67
C ASN A 50 8.43 -13.86 11.93
N ALA A 51 7.44 -14.36 11.19
CA ALA A 51 7.54 -15.64 10.46
C ALA A 51 8.65 -15.66 9.39
N ASP A 52 9.14 -14.49 8.97
CA ASP A 52 10.25 -14.31 8.04
C ASP A 52 11.62 -14.17 8.74
N GLY A 53 11.67 -14.31 10.07
CA GLY A 53 12.89 -14.17 10.89
C GLY A 53 13.27 -12.72 11.23
N SER A 54 12.49 -11.75 10.75
CA SER A 54 12.69 -10.32 11.05
C SER A 54 12.34 -10.02 12.52
N PRO A 55 13.03 -9.09 13.20
CA PRO A 55 12.62 -8.66 14.53
C PRO A 55 11.18 -8.15 14.54
N ALA A 56 10.45 -8.45 15.61
CA ALA A 56 9.13 -7.88 15.84
C ALA A 56 9.24 -6.34 15.96
N PRO A 57 8.26 -5.59 15.45
CA PRO A 57 8.20 -4.14 15.65
C PRO A 57 8.20 -3.81 17.14
N LEU A 58 8.79 -2.67 17.50
CA LEU A 58 8.66 -2.13 18.85
C LEU A 58 7.19 -1.87 19.17
N PRO A 59 6.77 -2.04 20.44
CA PRO A 59 5.39 -1.78 20.85
C PRO A 59 5.02 -0.30 20.71
N GLU A 60 5.99 0.59 20.88
CA GLU A 60 5.84 2.04 20.78
C GLU A 60 6.74 2.62 19.70
N PHE A 61 6.29 3.74 19.13
CA PHE A 61 7.08 4.50 18.17
C PHE A 61 8.24 5.21 18.88
N LYS A 62 9.44 5.10 18.31
CA LYS A 62 10.54 6.01 18.63
C LYS A 62 10.43 7.25 17.75
N VAL A 63 10.62 8.42 18.35
CA VAL A 63 10.56 9.72 17.68
C VAL A 63 11.97 10.30 17.59
N PHE A 64 12.39 10.65 16.37
CA PHE A 64 13.70 11.20 16.05
C PHE A 64 13.54 12.61 15.48
N PRO A 65 13.65 13.66 16.31
CA PRO A 65 13.27 15.03 15.94
C PRO A 65 14.30 15.78 15.06
N LYS A 66 15.49 15.19 14.86
CA LYS A 66 16.62 15.82 14.15
C LYS A 66 17.19 14.87 13.10
N ALA A 67 16.29 14.26 12.33
CA ALA A 67 16.69 13.36 11.26
C ALA A 67 17.35 14.13 10.11
N ARG A 68 18.23 13.45 9.37
CA ARG A 68 18.94 14.01 8.21
C ARG A 68 18.65 13.19 6.97
N PHE A 69 18.18 13.85 5.92
CA PHE A 69 17.95 13.24 4.63
C PHE A 69 19.30 12.90 3.98
N ILE A 70 19.42 11.67 3.46
CA ILE A 70 20.61 11.22 2.75
C ILE A 70 20.24 11.02 1.30
N GLU A 71 20.84 11.82 0.42
CA GLU A 71 20.58 11.74 -1.00
C GLU A 71 21.09 10.42 -1.58
N SER A 72 20.19 9.70 -2.24
CA SER A 72 20.49 8.45 -2.93
C SER A 72 19.73 8.41 -4.25
N ARG A 73 20.32 7.76 -5.26
CA ARG A 73 19.66 7.49 -6.55
C ARG A 73 18.44 6.57 -6.43
N THR A 74 18.34 5.88 -5.30
CA THR A 74 17.23 4.95 -4.99
C THR A 74 16.13 5.60 -4.17
N ASN A 75 16.23 6.90 -3.87
CA ASN A 75 15.16 7.60 -3.16
C ASN A 75 13.97 7.79 -4.11
N GLU A 76 12.80 7.45 -3.62
CA GLU A 76 11.50 7.74 -4.23
C GLU A 76 10.71 8.63 -3.26
N ALA A 77 9.59 9.21 -3.68
CA ALA A 77 8.89 10.20 -2.87
C ALA A 77 8.33 9.62 -1.54
N ASP A 78 8.08 8.30 -1.47
CA ASP A 78 7.67 7.57 -0.26
C ASP A 78 8.73 6.63 0.30
N THR A 79 9.88 6.48 -0.37
CA THR A 79 10.96 5.56 0.01
C THR A 79 12.27 6.33 0.14
N LEU A 80 12.71 6.60 1.37
CA LEU A 80 13.69 7.62 1.67
C LEU A 80 14.85 7.07 2.51
N ARG A 81 16.08 7.29 2.07
CA ARG A 81 17.27 7.05 2.90
C ARG A 81 17.47 8.20 3.88
N ILE A 82 17.48 7.88 5.17
CA ILE A 82 17.55 8.86 6.26
C ILE A 82 18.51 8.37 7.34
N LYS A 83 19.28 9.29 7.91
CA LYS A 83 20.00 9.08 9.16
C LYS A 83 19.18 9.70 10.31
N VAL A 84 18.61 8.85 11.16
CA VAL A 84 17.64 9.29 12.20
C VAL A 84 18.32 9.93 13.42
N SER A 85 19.57 9.60 13.71
CA SER A 85 20.39 10.24 14.74
C SER A 85 21.88 10.07 14.40
N ASP A 86 22.78 10.68 15.18
CA ASP A 86 24.21 10.52 14.95
C ASP A 86 24.76 9.14 15.36
N THR A 87 24.04 8.42 16.24
CA THR A 87 24.41 7.09 16.74
C THR A 87 23.84 5.94 15.91
N GLU A 88 22.76 6.18 15.18
CA GLU A 88 22.13 5.17 14.33
C GLU A 88 22.74 5.18 12.92
N GLU A 89 22.73 4.01 12.28
CA GLU A 89 23.12 3.89 10.88
C GLU A 89 22.08 4.55 9.94
N GLU A 90 22.48 4.78 8.69
CA GLU A 90 21.54 5.21 7.66
C GLU A 90 20.59 4.07 7.32
N GLN A 91 19.30 4.38 7.27
CA GLN A 91 18.26 3.40 7.00
C GLN A 91 17.34 3.89 5.88
N VAL A 92 16.70 2.96 5.18
CA VAL A 92 15.70 3.26 4.17
C VAL A 92 14.32 3.10 4.78
N PHE A 93 13.55 4.17 4.76
CA PHE A 93 12.19 4.21 5.29
C PHE A 93 11.15 4.26 4.17
N VAL A 94 10.10 3.45 4.29
CA VAL A 94 8.89 3.52 3.46
C VAL A 94 7.79 4.19 4.27
N LEU A 95 7.08 5.14 3.68
CA LEU A 95 5.99 5.82 4.39
C LEU A 95 4.83 4.86 4.69
N TYR A 96 4.23 5.00 5.86
CA TYR A 96 2.88 4.46 6.09
C TYR A 96 1.84 5.26 5.29
N PHE A 97 0.66 4.66 5.09
CA PHE A 97 -0.57 5.26 4.54
C PHE A 97 -0.58 5.70 3.08
N VAL A 98 0.57 5.80 2.41
CA VAL A 98 0.64 6.26 1.04
C VAL A 98 1.52 5.36 0.17
N ASP A 99 1.19 5.31 -1.12
CA ASP A 99 2.02 4.76 -2.18
C ASP A 99 2.24 5.88 -3.20
N ALA A 100 3.47 6.37 -3.28
CA ALA A 100 3.85 7.45 -4.18
C ALA A 100 4.00 6.96 -5.62
N LEU A 101 3.83 7.88 -6.56
CA LEU A 101 3.99 7.60 -7.98
C LEU A 101 5.42 7.12 -8.28
N ASP A 102 5.53 5.98 -8.97
CA ASP A 102 6.82 5.45 -9.43
C ASP A 102 7.51 6.47 -10.35
N ALA A 103 8.79 6.76 -10.11
CA ALA A 103 9.57 7.72 -10.90
C ALA A 103 10.32 7.08 -12.09
N SER A 104 10.15 5.77 -12.30
CA SER A 104 10.81 5.01 -13.36
C SER A 104 10.01 3.76 -13.75
N TRP A 105 10.40 3.15 -14.88
CA TRP A 105 9.83 1.88 -15.35
C TRP A 105 10.46 0.63 -14.71
N THR A 106 11.22 0.78 -13.62
CA THR A 106 11.86 -0.35 -12.92
C THR A 106 10.82 -1.37 -12.41
N HIS A 107 9.63 -0.89 -12.03
CA HIS A 107 8.50 -1.72 -11.60
C HIS A 107 7.28 -1.51 -12.52
N PRO A 108 7.30 -2.05 -13.75
CA PRO A 108 6.29 -1.72 -14.76
C PRO A 108 4.87 -2.13 -14.34
N GLN A 109 4.73 -3.18 -13.52
CA GLN A 109 3.43 -3.59 -12.99
C GLN A 109 2.83 -2.53 -12.06
N ARG A 110 3.62 -1.97 -11.13
CA ARG A 110 3.19 -0.88 -10.24
C ARG A 110 2.81 0.37 -11.02
N VAL A 111 3.62 0.77 -12.00
CA VAL A 111 3.31 1.90 -12.90
C VAL A 111 1.95 1.72 -13.58
N GLN A 112 1.65 0.51 -14.07
CA GLN A 112 0.37 0.23 -14.71
C GLN A 112 -0.81 0.19 -13.73
N GLU A 113 -0.61 -0.29 -12.50
CA GLU A 113 -1.63 -0.22 -11.44
C GLU A 113 -1.95 1.23 -11.07
N GLN A 114 -0.92 2.06 -10.90
CA GLN A 114 -1.08 3.49 -10.62
C GLN A 114 -1.76 4.19 -11.80
N ALA A 115 -1.37 3.89 -13.04
CA ALA A 115 -1.98 4.45 -14.24
C ALA A 115 -3.49 4.15 -14.29
N ARG A 116 -3.90 2.92 -13.98
CA ARG A 116 -5.32 2.53 -13.87
C ARG A 116 -6.02 3.27 -12.74
N TYR A 117 -5.40 3.33 -11.57
CA TYR A 117 -5.96 3.99 -10.40
C TYR A 117 -6.25 5.47 -10.64
N PHE A 118 -5.32 6.18 -11.28
CA PHE A 118 -5.46 7.61 -11.58
C PHE A 118 -6.14 7.88 -12.93
N GLY A 119 -6.41 6.87 -13.77
CA GLY A 119 -7.01 7.04 -15.09
C GLY A 119 -6.12 7.82 -16.06
N VAL A 120 -4.82 7.55 -16.05
CA VAL A 120 -3.79 8.20 -16.89
C VAL A 120 -2.90 7.17 -17.62
N SER A 121 -1.94 7.61 -18.42
CA SER A 121 -0.93 6.72 -19.01
C SER A 121 0.21 6.42 -18.01
N GLY A 122 0.92 5.30 -18.21
CA GLY A 122 2.11 4.98 -17.42
C GLY A 122 3.23 6.01 -17.56
N ASP A 123 3.42 6.60 -18.74
CA ASP A 123 4.40 7.68 -18.91
C ASP A 123 4.06 8.91 -18.06
N LYS A 124 2.76 9.18 -17.88
CA LYS A 124 2.32 10.28 -17.02
C LYS A 124 2.57 9.97 -15.54
N VAL A 125 2.38 8.72 -15.11
CA VAL A 125 2.79 8.28 -13.76
C VAL A 125 4.27 8.54 -13.55
N VAL A 126 5.13 8.07 -14.46
CA VAL A 126 6.59 8.23 -14.35
C VAL A 126 7.00 9.70 -14.31
N ALA A 127 6.44 10.53 -15.19
CA ALA A 127 6.77 11.96 -15.23
C ALA A 127 6.35 12.70 -13.95
N GLU A 128 5.17 12.39 -13.39
CA GLU A 128 4.73 12.99 -12.13
C GLU A 128 5.46 12.39 -10.91
N GLY A 129 5.85 11.12 -10.94
CA GLY A 129 6.69 10.49 -9.90
C GLY A 129 8.09 11.10 -9.81
N GLN A 130 8.67 11.52 -10.94
CA GLN A 130 9.93 12.27 -10.95
C GLN A 130 9.78 13.64 -10.26
N LYS A 131 8.67 14.35 -10.52
CA LYS A 131 8.37 15.62 -9.83
C LYS A 131 8.14 15.41 -8.34
N ALA A 132 7.42 14.35 -7.97
CA ALA A 132 7.21 13.98 -6.56
C ALA A 132 8.54 13.73 -5.84
N THR A 133 9.45 12.98 -6.48
CA THR A 133 10.77 12.69 -5.91
C THR A 133 11.61 13.95 -5.74
N GLN A 134 11.58 14.86 -6.73
CA GLN A 134 12.25 16.15 -6.65
C GLN A 134 11.66 17.03 -5.53
N TYR A 135 10.33 17.09 -5.43
CA TYR A 135 9.62 17.83 -4.39
C TYR A 135 10.03 17.38 -2.98
N VAL A 136 10.00 16.07 -2.72
CA VAL A 136 10.39 15.52 -1.40
C VAL A 136 11.87 15.73 -1.12
N THR A 137 12.72 15.54 -2.13
CA THR A 137 14.16 15.76 -2.00
C THR A 137 14.46 17.20 -1.60
N GLN A 138 13.83 18.17 -2.25
CA GLN A 138 14.02 19.59 -1.92
C GLN A 138 13.45 19.90 -0.54
N LEU A 139 12.23 19.44 -0.25
CA LEU A 139 11.56 19.69 1.02
C LEU A 139 12.40 19.19 2.22
N LEU A 140 12.90 17.96 2.16
CA LEU A 140 13.65 17.37 3.28
C LEU A 140 15.10 17.85 3.38
N LYS A 141 15.65 18.48 2.33
CA LYS A 141 16.93 19.20 2.38
C LYS A 141 16.79 20.57 3.04
N GLU A 142 15.67 21.24 2.83
CA GLU A 142 15.47 22.63 3.24
C GLU A 142 14.75 22.78 4.59
N ARG A 143 13.96 21.78 4.99
CA ARG A 143 13.11 21.86 6.19
C ARG A 143 13.53 20.86 7.27
N PRO A 144 13.45 21.25 8.56
CA PRO A 144 13.52 20.29 9.65
C PRO A 144 12.41 19.26 9.53
N PHE A 145 12.72 18.01 9.87
CA PHE A 145 11.75 16.93 9.89
C PHE A 145 12.04 15.93 11.02
N SER A 146 10.98 15.29 11.49
CA SER A 146 11.02 14.23 12.48
C SER A 146 10.68 12.90 11.82
N VAL A 147 11.39 11.84 12.19
CA VAL A 147 11.04 10.47 11.80
C VAL A 147 10.45 9.75 13.01
N MET A 148 9.32 9.08 12.80
CA MET A 148 8.69 8.24 13.81
C MET A 148 8.63 6.82 13.27
N THR A 149 9.30 5.89 13.94
CA THR A 149 9.31 4.49 13.53
C THR A 149 9.27 3.58 14.74
N ARG A 150 8.58 2.46 14.59
CA ARG A 150 8.65 1.31 15.50
C ARG A 150 9.56 0.20 14.98
N TRP A 151 10.42 0.52 14.00
CA TRP A 151 11.31 -0.45 13.33
C TRP A 151 10.58 -1.65 12.73
N GLU A 152 9.33 -1.44 12.28
CA GLU A 152 8.59 -2.45 11.54
C GLU A 152 9.23 -2.63 10.17
N GLN A 153 9.70 -3.84 9.90
CA GLN A 153 10.37 -4.15 8.65
C GLN A 153 9.36 -4.34 7.51
N VAL A 154 9.70 -3.81 6.34
CA VAL A 154 8.99 -4.10 5.09
C VAL A 154 9.29 -5.55 4.70
N PRO A 155 8.29 -6.41 4.49
CA PRO A 155 8.51 -7.83 4.20
C PRO A 155 9.51 -8.07 3.07
N GLU A 156 10.46 -8.99 3.27
CA GLU A 156 11.49 -9.37 2.30
C GLU A 156 12.35 -8.19 1.79
N ARG A 157 12.44 -7.09 2.54
CA ARG A 157 13.22 -5.91 2.18
C ARG A 157 14.02 -5.44 3.40
N SER A 158 15.23 -4.93 3.15
CA SER A 158 16.04 -4.24 4.18
C SER A 158 15.58 -2.77 4.31
N ARG A 159 14.32 -2.57 4.69
CA ARG A 159 13.67 -1.26 4.83
C ARG A 159 12.69 -1.28 6.00
N PHE A 160 12.41 -0.13 6.58
CA PHE A 160 11.48 0.01 7.70
C PHE A 160 10.33 0.95 7.36
N TYR A 161 9.17 0.77 7.96
CA TYR A 161 8.10 1.75 7.84
C TYR A 161 8.29 2.93 8.79
N ALA A 162 7.89 4.13 8.35
CA ALA A 162 7.92 5.32 9.18
C ALA A 162 6.79 6.32 8.86
N LEU A 163 6.46 7.14 9.87
CA LEU A 163 5.79 8.41 9.68
C LEU A 163 6.85 9.51 9.67
N ILE A 164 6.67 10.51 8.82
CA ILE A 164 7.57 11.67 8.74
C ILE A 164 6.75 12.93 8.92
N LEU A 165 7.06 13.73 9.93
CA LEU A 165 6.53 15.09 10.08
C LEU A 165 7.57 16.08 9.60
N VAL A 166 7.15 17.02 8.75
CA VAL A 166 8.01 18.08 8.21
C VAL A 166 7.50 19.42 8.71
N GLU A 167 8.41 20.30 9.11
CA GLU A 167 8.09 21.70 9.38
C GLU A 167 7.86 22.44 8.05
N HIS A 168 6.61 22.43 7.58
CA HIS A 168 6.25 22.99 6.28
C HIS A 168 6.29 24.53 6.30
N THR A 169 5.85 25.13 7.41
CA THR A 169 6.05 26.55 7.74
C THR A 169 6.57 26.65 9.18
N PRO A 170 7.26 27.73 9.57
CA PRO A 170 7.82 27.85 10.92
C PRO A 170 6.75 27.62 12.00
N GLY A 171 6.98 26.63 12.86
CA GLY A 171 6.07 26.22 13.92
C GLY A 171 4.88 25.33 13.48
N SER A 172 4.75 25.01 12.20
CA SER A 172 3.69 24.17 11.66
C SER A 172 4.24 22.87 11.07
N TRP A 173 3.87 21.76 11.71
CA TRP A 173 4.31 20.42 11.34
C TRP A 173 3.19 19.67 10.62
N VAL A 174 3.52 19.09 9.47
CA VAL A 174 2.56 18.35 8.64
C VAL A 174 3.18 17.00 8.29
N TYR A 175 2.36 15.94 8.24
CA TYR A 175 2.84 14.65 7.78
C TYR A 175 3.21 14.71 6.30
N LEU A 176 4.34 14.10 5.92
CA LEU A 176 4.77 14.03 4.53
C LEU A 176 3.73 13.32 3.65
N ALA A 177 3.03 12.32 4.21
CA ALA A 177 1.90 11.65 3.56
C ALA A 177 0.79 12.63 3.13
N ASP A 178 0.41 13.57 4.02
CA ASP A 178 -0.61 14.58 3.73
C ASP A 178 -0.19 15.46 2.56
N LEU A 179 1.07 15.92 2.57
CA LEU A 179 1.64 16.76 1.51
C LEU A 179 1.65 16.02 0.16
N LEU A 180 2.07 14.75 0.13
CA LEU A 180 2.10 13.96 -1.09
C LEU A 180 0.70 13.74 -1.67
N VAL A 181 -0.28 13.43 -0.83
CA VAL A 181 -1.66 13.23 -1.28
C VAL A 181 -2.27 14.55 -1.76
N GLN A 182 -2.06 15.64 -1.02
CA GLN A 182 -2.55 16.97 -1.38
C GLN A 182 -1.99 17.46 -2.72
N GLN A 183 -0.72 17.18 -3.01
CA GLN A 183 -0.09 17.54 -4.29
C GLN A 183 -0.43 16.57 -5.44
N GLY A 184 -1.21 15.51 -5.19
CA GLY A 184 -1.51 14.49 -6.20
C GLY A 184 -0.29 13.67 -6.60
N PHE A 185 0.65 13.46 -5.68
CA PHE A 185 1.88 12.69 -5.86
C PHE A 185 1.83 11.29 -5.27
N ALA A 186 0.77 10.96 -4.53
CA ALA A 186 0.55 9.64 -3.99
C ALA A 186 -0.93 9.28 -3.96
N ARG A 187 -1.21 7.97 -3.93
CA ARG A 187 -2.52 7.43 -3.56
C ARG A 187 -2.52 7.04 -2.10
N VAL A 188 -3.70 7.09 -1.47
CA VAL A 188 -3.89 6.57 -0.11
C VAL A 188 -3.94 5.05 -0.20
N ALA A 189 -2.86 4.39 0.22
CA ALA A 189 -2.63 2.95 0.07
C ALA A 189 -1.52 2.49 1.05
N GLY A 190 -1.08 1.24 0.95
CA GLY A 190 0.02 0.73 1.79
C GLY A 190 -0.38 0.37 3.22
N VAL A 191 0.62 0.15 4.07
CA VAL A 191 0.43 -0.27 5.47
C VAL A 191 -0.01 0.93 6.30
N THR A 192 -0.99 0.72 7.18
CA THR A 192 -1.52 1.73 8.09
C THR A 192 -1.03 1.50 9.52
N THR A 193 -1.07 2.54 10.35
CA THR A 193 -0.63 2.46 11.75
C THR A 193 -1.38 3.46 12.64
N SER A 194 -1.30 3.34 13.95
CA SER A 194 -1.65 4.44 14.85
C SER A 194 -0.64 5.59 14.70
N LEU A 195 -1.12 6.82 14.90
CA LEU A 195 -0.28 8.01 14.94
C LEU A 195 0.23 8.26 16.37
N PRO A 196 1.54 8.30 16.62
CA PRO A 196 2.06 8.52 17.95
C PRO A 196 1.88 9.99 18.38
N SER A 197 1.36 10.20 19.59
CA SER A 197 1.12 11.53 20.16
C SER A 197 0.17 12.43 19.37
N ASP A 198 -0.65 11.83 18.49
CA ASP A 198 -1.73 12.49 17.76
C ASP A 198 -3.07 12.09 18.38
N ALA A 199 -4.03 13.02 18.43
CA ALA A 199 -5.35 12.74 18.98
C ALA A 199 -6.23 11.96 17.99
N ARG A 200 -5.91 12.00 16.69
CA ARG A 200 -6.66 11.28 15.65
C ARG A 200 -6.45 9.77 15.79
N SER A 201 -7.53 9.01 15.63
CA SER A 201 -7.41 7.56 15.46
C SER A 201 -6.85 7.22 14.08
N LEU A 202 -6.41 5.96 13.90
CA LEU A 202 -6.02 5.44 12.59
C LEU A 202 -7.12 5.67 11.54
N ASN A 203 -8.37 5.43 11.91
CA ASN A 203 -9.52 5.59 11.01
C ASN A 203 -9.78 7.05 10.67
N ASP A 204 -9.72 7.96 11.65
CA ASP A 204 -9.93 9.39 11.41
C ASP A 204 -8.88 9.93 10.46
N TYR A 205 -7.60 9.58 10.68
CA TYR A 205 -6.52 10.01 9.80
C TYR A 205 -6.63 9.42 8.39
N ALA A 206 -7.02 8.14 8.27
CA ALA A 206 -7.27 7.54 6.97
C ALA A 206 -8.42 8.24 6.22
N LEU A 207 -9.48 8.64 6.92
CA LEU A 207 -10.59 9.41 6.34
C LEU A 207 -10.16 10.81 5.90
N GLU A 208 -9.31 11.47 6.69
CA GLU A 208 -8.72 12.77 6.32
C GLU A 208 -7.83 12.66 5.08
N LEU A 209 -6.96 11.64 4.98
CA LEU A 209 -6.18 11.38 3.76
C LEU A 209 -7.08 11.14 2.55
N GLN A 210 -8.18 10.42 2.71
CA GLN A 210 -9.17 10.23 1.64
C GLN A 210 -9.86 11.56 1.25
N ALA A 211 -10.08 12.46 2.21
CA ALA A 211 -10.61 13.79 1.92
C ALA A 211 -9.58 14.64 1.14
N LEU A 212 -8.31 14.64 1.55
CA LEU A 212 -7.22 15.29 0.83
C LEU A 212 -7.09 14.77 -0.61
N ARG A 213 -7.19 13.44 -0.80
CA ARG A 213 -7.19 12.82 -2.12
C ARG A 213 -8.32 13.36 -3.00
N ARG A 214 -9.56 13.37 -2.48
CA ARG A 214 -10.72 13.89 -3.20
C ARG A 214 -10.55 15.37 -3.55
N GLN A 215 -9.97 16.15 -2.65
CA GLN A 215 -9.68 17.56 -2.91
C GLN A 215 -8.66 17.73 -4.04
N ALA A 216 -7.55 16.97 -4.01
CA ALA A 216 -6.53 17.01 -5.07
C ALA A 216 -7.13 16.59 -6.43
N GLU A 217 -8.05 15.62 -6.44
CA GLU A 217 -8.78 15.19 -7.63
C GLU A 217 -9.70 16.28 -8.18
N GLN A 218 -10.51 16.92 -7.31
CA GLN A 218 -11.40 18.03 -7.68
C GLN A 218 -10.65 19.25 -8.18
N GLN A 219 -9.51 19.56 -7.54
CA GLN A 219 -8.64 20.69 -7.89
C GLN A 219 -7.69 20.36 -9.04
N LYS A 220 -7.74 19.13 -9.58
CA LYS A 220 -6.90 18.66 -10.68
C LYS A 220 -5.40 18.91 -10.39
N THR A 221 -4.98 18.65 -9.16
CA THR A 221 -3.59 18.84 -8.69
C THR A 221 -2.72 17.64 -9.05
N GLY A 222 -1.45 17.90 -9.43
CA GLY A 222 -0.48 16.86 -9.76
C GLY A 222 -0.97 15.92 -10.87
N ILE A 223 -0.93 14.61 -10.62
CA ILE A 223 -1.35 13.60 -11.60
C ILE A 223 -2.84 13.72 -11.98
N TRP A 224 -3.67 14.24 -11.08
CA TRP A 224 -5.11 14.39 -11.32
C TRP A 224 -5.42 15.38 -12.45
N ALA A 225 -4.50 16.29 -12.79
CA ALA A 225 -4.63 17.20 -13.93
C ALA A 225 -4.83 16.49 -15.27
N ALA A 226 -4.26 15.29 -15.41
CA ALA A 226 -4.38 14.48 -16.62
C ALA A 226 -5.37 13.31 -16.47
N SER A 227 -5.99 13.17 -15.30
CA SER A 227 -6.93 12.10 -15.02
C SER A 227 -8.20 12.24 -15.86
N LYS A 228 -8.60 11.13 -16.48
CA LYS A 228 -9.82 10.99 -17.28
C LYS A 228 -11.00 10.39 -16.51
N LEU A 229 -10.87 10.27 -15.20
CA LEU A 229 -11.93 9.82 -14.30
C LEU A 229 -12.95 10.94 -14.04
#